data_AF-E3RMU8-F1
#
_entry.id   AF-E3RMU8-F1
#
_cell.length_a   1.000
_cell.length_b   1.000
_cell.length_c   1.000
_cell.angle_alpha   90.00
_cell.angle_beta   90.00
_cell.angle_gamma   90.00
#
_symmetry.space_group_name_H-M   'P 1'
#
loop_
_entity.id
_entity.type
_entity.pdbx_description
1 polymer ?
#
loop_
_entity_poly.entity_id
_entity_poly.type
_entity_poly.pdbx_seq_one_letter_code
_entity_poly.pdbx_strand_id
1 'polypeptide(L)'
;MMFLISTNVQSFRSVLGDDASTVRFCQHNSELGPHINGFDTIDIWICEGDEVTEELMNQWLASNRGSPKTLLVNNANLVRDLEKLSRGRVDEIQAIQKENQSESSWVLSTLRAAEKLYARQHVPHATHHKKANLDYNTNETVLIVGAGIMSLMAAESLAIRGFRVRIVDAGPDPRTCRDWTRLGATHGGGNARMFSYTEADSYNETVSDVYRDMRHLFRKTTLKGGWSVKPPSSYSAAEISWINTFEQVPIWLAQTMKKDIYHVNQEAGKLWAEYMERAPELFEGVSLHNDVLRLYAEDVALTAAHGLNRELGVVVDEFSQSEFLRRYPGFSAAARSDELAGGFAVQGFTLGIHLFVERLIGRIIELHGEFTWNCCVQKIRRNASGEVTVLESQLGDLRADHFVISTGVTRNGLLDGTASENLVHGVLGVWLQIPNLDSALKNSIKIHRRGSLVEDINVTISRDAKTNEEILILGGGYGYVGLTFPLPESPEMEELFNELEEVAHTYFPAGYQCAKQRGTLWPNGERKFCIRPFTPTGLGIFEDIPTASGGHLIITGGNNTGGFAQAPAIARAICRAVVGEYDPIHVLFNPHRSKLVDYKV
;
A
#
# COMPACT_ATOMS: atom_id res chain seq x y z
N MET A 1 -19.21 -7.14 2.24
CA MET A 1 -19.93 -5.84 2.25
C MET A 1 -20.92 -5.82 1.10
N MET A 2 -22.21 -5.82 1.41
CA MET A 2 -23.27 -5.63 0.42
C MET A 2 -24.08 -4.38 0.76
N PHE A 3 -24.33 -3.54 -0.24
CA PHE A 3 -25.20 -2.38 -0.12
C PHE A 3 -26.64 -2.74 -0.48
N LEU A 4 -27.60 -2.27 0.31
CA LEU A 4 -29.00 -2.12 -0.08
C LEU A 4 -29.26 -0.63 -0.29
N ILE A 5 -29.75 -0.24 -1.46
CA ILE A 5 -30.04 1.15 -1.82
C ILE A 5 -31.53 1.26 -2.16
N SER A 6 -32.28 1.99 -1.32
CA SER A 6 -33.72 2.25 -1.50
C SER A 6 -34.05 3.73 -1.75
N THR A 7 -33.09 4.63 -1.56
CA THR A 7 -33.21 6.07 -1.87
C THR A 7 -32.51 6.43 -3.18
N ASN A 8 -33.06 7.39 -3.93
CA ASN A 8 -32.44 7.97 -5.14
C ASN A 8 -31.85 6.91 -6.10
N VAL A 9 -32.54 5.77 -6.25
CA VAL A 9 -32.03 4.56 -6.91
C VAL A 9 -31.50 4.86 -8.32
N GLN A 10 -32.19 5.72 -9.07
CA GLN A 10 -31.78 6.05 -10.43
C GLN A 10 -30.44 6.80 -10.47
N SER A 11 -30.20 7.70 -9.51
CA SER A 11 -28.93 8.41 -9.37
C SER A 11 -27.79 7.44 -9.09
N PHE A 12 -27.98 6.49 -8.16
CA PHE A 12 -26.99 5.48 -7.87
C PHE A 12 -26.74 4.53 -9.05
N ARG A 13 -27.81 4.06 -9.74
CA ARG A 13 -27.67 3.24 -10.95
C ARG A 13 -26.91 3.94 -12.07
N SER A 14 -27.08 5.26 -12.21
CA SER A 14 -26.34 6.04 -13.22
C SER A 14 -24.82 6.04 -13.01
N VAL A 15 -24.36 5.89 -11.76
CA VAL A 15 -22.93 5.88 -11.39
C VAL A 15 -22.38 4.46 -11.29
N LEU A 16 -23.16 3.54 -10.73
CA LEU A 16 -22.73 2.17 -10.43
C LEU A 16 -23.01 1.19 -11.58
N GLY A 17 -23.89 1.56 -12.52
CA GLY A 17 -24.47 0.63 -13.46
C GLY A 17 -25.42 -0.37 -12.78
N ASP A 18 -25.83 -1.38 -13.54
CA ASP A 18 -26.70 -2.47 -13.07
C ASP A 18 -25.92 -3.68 -12.52
N ASP A 19 -24.61 -3.54 -12.31
CA ASP A 19 -23.77 -4.64 -11.83
C ASP A 19 -24.12 -4.99 -10.38
N ALA A 20 -24.70 -6.18 -10.22
CA ALA A 20 -25.29 -6.70 -8.99
C ALA A 20 -24.27 -7.43 -8.10
N SER A 21 -22.97 -7.20 -8.27
CA SER A 21 -21.95 -7.89 -7.47
C SER A 21 -21.95 -7.48 -5.99
N THR A 22 -22.12 -6.19 -5.72
CA THR A 22 -21.92 -5.59 -4.39
C THR A 22 -23.07 -4.68 -3.94
N VAL A 23 -24.08 -4.48 -4.81
CA VAL A 23 -25.20 -3.57 -4.57
C VAL A 23 -26.53 -4.25 -4.93
N ARG A 24 -27.55 -4.01 -4.10
CA ARG A 24 -28.95 -4.36 -4.33
C ARG A 24 -29.75 -3.06 -4.39
N PHE A 25 -30.47 -2.87 -5.49
CA PHE A 25 -31.34 -1.71 -5.69
C PHE A 25 -32.79 -2.09 -5.44
N CYS A 26 -33.50 -1.31 -4.63
CA CYS A 26 -34.90 -1.53 -4.30
C CYS A 26 -35.70 -0.28 -4.65
N GLN A 27 -36.55 -0.33 -5.67
CA GLN A 27 -37.33 0.85 -6.10
C GLN A 27 -38.67 0.99 -5.36
N HIS A 28 -39.21 -0.12 -4.85
CA HIS A 28 -40.50 -0.14 -4.18
C HIS A 28 -40.39 -0.75 -2.79
N ASN A 29 -41.05 -0.15 -1.79
CA ASN A 29 -40.98 -0.63 -0.40
C ASN A 29 -41.43 -2.09 -0.23
N SER A 30 -42.31 -2.59 -1.11
CA SER A 30 -42.73 -3.99 -1.12
C SER A 30 -41.61 -4.99 -1.46
N GLU A 31 -40.52 -4.52 -2.07
CA GLU A 31 -39.38 -5.35 -2.48
C GLU A 31 -38.29 -5.45 -1.38
N LEU A 32 -38.35 -4.59 -0.35
CA LEU A 32 -37.34 -4.53 0.73
C LEU A 32 -37.26 -5.84 1.51
N GLY A 33 -38.40 -6.39 1.93
CA GLY A 33 -38.48 -7.63 2.70
C GLY A 33 -37.79 -8.80 1.97
N PRO A 34 -38.15 -9.10 0.70
CA PRO A 34 -37.47 -10.11 -0.10
C PRO A 34 -35.94 -9.91 -0.21
N HIS A 35 -35.46 -8.68 -0.39
CA HIS A 35 -34.02 -8.41 -0.47
C HIS A 35 -33.30 -8.61 0.87
N ILE A 36 -33.90 -8.15 1.97
CA ILE A 36 -33.34 -8.28 3.33
C ILE A 36 -33.30 -9.75 3.79
N ASN A 37 -34.31 -10.53 3.41
CA ASN A 37 -34.42 -11.95 3.74
C ASN A 37 -33.72 -12.87 2.71
N GLY A 38 -33.07 -12.29 1.70
CA GLY A 38 -32.33 -13.03 0.69
C GLY A 38 -31.11 -13.77 1.25
N PHE A 39 -30.47 -14.57 0.40
CA PHE A 39 -29.25 -15.30 0.78
C PHE A 39 -28.02 -14.38 0.95
N ASP A 40 -28.08 -13.18 0.38
CA ASP A 40 -27.00 -12.21 0.46
C ASP A 40 -27.02 -11.48 1.81
N THR A 41 -25.84 -11.35 2.43
CA THR A 41 -25.72 -10.54 3.64
C THR A 41 -25.71 -9.07 3.29
N ILE A 42 -26.76 -8.32 3.66
CA ILE A 42 -26.76 -6.85 3.60
C ILE A 42 -26.03 -6.28 4.81
N ASP A 43 -24.96 -5.54 4.58
CA ASP A 43 -24.15 -4.92 5.64
C ASP A 43 -24.45 -3.42 5.78
N ILE A 44 -24.75 -2.75 4.67
CA ILE A 44 -25.03 -1.31 4.64
C ILE A 44 -26.37 -1.08 3.94
N TRP A 45 -27.23 -0.28 4.56
CA TRP A 45 -28.48 0.19 3.96
C TRP A 45 -28.45 1.71 3.78
N ILE A 46 -28.66 2.18 2.55
CA ILE A 46 -28.79 3.59 2.18
C ILE A 46 -30.27 3.84 1.83
N CYS A 47 -30.95 4.67 2.61
CA CYS A 47 -32.41 4.80 2.61
C CYS A 47 -32.91 6.26 2.80
N GLU A 48 -34.21 6.52 2.60
CA GLU A 48 -34.82 7.81 2.93
C GLU A 48 -35.00 7.95 4.46
N GLY A 49 -35.33 6.84 5.11
CA GLY A 49 -35.47 6.62 6.54
C GLY A 49 -36.89 6.25 6.96
N ASP A 50 -37.91 6.72 6.25
CA ASP A 50 -39.32 6.49 6.55
C ASP A 50 -39.80 5.10 6.14
N GLU A 51 -39.09 4.46 5.19
CA GLU A 51 -39.34 3.07 4.81
C GLU A 51 -38.89 2.04 5.86
N VAL A 52 -38.08 2.45 6.83
CA VAL A 52 -37.48 1.55 7.82
C VAL A 52 -38.46 1.28 8.97
N THR A 53 -39.11 0.12 8.94
CA THR A 53 -40.04 -0.34 10.00
C THR A 53 -39.33 -1.21 11.04
N GLU A 54 -39.95 -1.41 12.21
CA GLU A 54 -39.43 -2.31 13.24
C GLU A 54 -39.22 -3.74 12.70
N GLU A 55 -40.13 -4.20 11.86
CA GLU A 55 -40.08 -5.52 11.24
C GLU A 55 -38.88 -5.65 10.30
N LEU A 56 -38.70 -4.70 9.37
CA LEU A 56 -37.58 -4.73 8.42
C LEU A 56 -36.24 -4.58 9.13
N MET A 57 -36.16 -3.69 10.13
CA MET A 57 -34.98 -3.55 10.99
C MET A 57 -34.65 -4.87 11.70
N ASN A 58 -35.64 -5.55 12.28
CA ASN A 58 -35.43 -6.83 12.96
C ASN A 58 -34.99 -7.94 11.99
N GLN A 59 -35.57 -8.00 10.79
CA GLN A 59 -35.17 -8.96 9.76
C GLN A 59 -33.72 -8.73 9.31
N TRP A 60 -33.37 -7.47 9.04
CA TRP A 60 -32.02 -7.10 8.61
C TRP A 60 -30.96 -7.34 9.68
N LEU A 61 -31.25 -7.04 10.94
CA LEU A 61 -30.34 -7.31 12.05
C LEU A 61 -30.25 -8.80 12.42
N ALA A 62 -31.29 -9.58 12.10
CA ALA A 62 -31.26 -11.02 12.29
C ALA A 62 -30.40 -11.73 11.21
N SER A 63 -30.23 -11.11 10.03
CA SER A 63 -29.40 -11.66 8.98
C SER A 63 -27.91 -11.42 9.27
N ASN A 64 -27.15 -12.52 9.37
CA ASN A 64 -25.73 -12.53 9.70
C ASN A 64 -25.37 -11.71 10.96
N ARG A 65 -25.79 -12.21 12.13
CA ARG A 65 -25.61 -11.56 13.45
C ARG A 65 -24.16 -11.20 13.83
N GLY A 66 -23.16 -11.68 13.10
CA GLY A 66 -21.74 -11.38 13.35
C GLY A 66 -21.15 -10.30 12.45
N SER A 67 -21.90 -9.76 11.48
CA SER A 67 -21.45 -8.66 10.62
C SER A 67 -22.00 -7.34 11.12
N PRO A 68 -21.18 -6.28 11.22
CA PRO A 68 -21.65 -4.99 11.67
C PRO A 68 -22.58 -4.36 10.64
N LYS A 69 -23.55 -3.60 11.13
CA LYS A 69 -24.66 -3.05 10.34
C LYS A 69 -24.59 -1.53 10.35
N THR A 70 -24.61 -0.93 9.16
CA THR A 70 -24.59 0.53 8.99
C THR A 70 -25.83 1.03 8.25
N LEU A 71 -26.43 2.12 8.73
CA LEU A 71 -27.57 2.76 8.08
C LEU A 71 -27.23 4.21 7.70
N LEU A 72 -27.37 4.55 6.42
CA LEU A 72 -27.25 5.92 5.92
C LEU A 72 -28.62 6.42 5.49
N VAL A 73 -29.01 7.58 6.01
CA VAL A 73 -30.39 8.08 5.92
C VAL A 73 -30.41 9.45 5.27
N ASN A 74 -31.20 9.64 4.22
CA ASN A 74 -31.31 10.93 3.55
C ASN A 74 -31.98 11.99 4.44
N ASN A 75 -33.01 11.60 5.21
CA ASN A 75 -33.68 12.51 6.14
C ASN A 75 -33.03 12.51 7.54
N ALA A 76 -32.20 13.52 7.80
CA ALA A 76 -31.50 13.68 9.08
C ALA A 76 -32.43 13.72 10.31
N ASN A 77 -33.70 14.14 10.16
CA ASN A 77 -34.65 14.21 11.27
C ASN A 77 -35.03 12.82 11.81
N LEU A 78 -34.86 11.76 11.02
CA LEU A 78 -35.26 10.40 11.37
C LEU A 78 -34.18 9.63 12.13
N VAL A 79 -32.93 10.12 12.17
CA VAL A 79 -31.80 9.42 12.80
C VAL A 79 -32.11 9.02 14.24
N ARG A 80 -32.61 9.95 15.06
CA ARG A 80 -32.92 9.68 16.48
C ARG A 80 -34.01 8.63 16.69
N ASP A 81 -34.98 8.56 15.79
CA ASP A 81 -36.07 7.59 15.91
C ASP A 81 -35.62 6.22 15.42
N LEU A 82 -34.75 6.17 14.40
CA LEU A 82 -34.11 4.94 13.93
C LEU A 82 -33.12 4.37 14.95
N GLU A 83 -32.41 5.22 15.71
CA GLU A 83 -31.57 4.79 16.84
C GLU A 83 -32.39 4.10 17.93
N LYS A 84 -33.57 4.66 18.26
CA LYS A 84 -34.50 4.02 19.20
C LYS A 84 -35.03 2.70 18.65
N LEU A 85 -35.38 2.67 17.36
CA LEU A 85 -35.90 1.48 16.68
C LEU A 85 -34.86 0.35 16.63
N SER A 86 -33.59 0.68 16.37
CA SER A 86 -32.50 -0.29 16.30
C SER A 86 -32.17 -0.89 17.67
N ARG A 87 -32.47 -0.16 18.76
CA ARG A 87 -32.14 -0.54 20.15
C ARG A 87 -30.64 -0.77 20.34
N GLY A 88 -29.82 0.04 19.66
CA GLY A 88 -28.35 -0.04 19.70
C GLY A 88 -27.76 -1.27 19.00
N ARG A 89 -28.55 -1.98 18.17
CA ARG A 89 -28.07 -3.13 17.39
C ARG A 89 -27.50 -2.74 16.02
N VAL A 90 -27.77 -1.52 15.57
CA VAL A 90 -27.10 -0.94 14.40
C VAL A 90 -25.92 -0.15 14.92
N ASP A 91 -24.74 -0.46 14.42
CA ASP A 91 -23.48 0.10 14.92
C ASP A 91 -23.38 1.61 14.67
N GLU A 92 -23.86 2.08 13.51
CA GLU A 92 -23.89 3.50 13.19
C GLU A 92 -25.06 3.87 12.27
N ILE A 93 -25.74 4.98 12.61
CA ILE A 93 -26.80 5.60 11.81
C ILE A 93 -26.37 7.03 11.48
N GLN A 94 -26.15 7.32 10.20
CA GLN A 94 -25.66 8.63 9.77
C GLN A 94 -26.58 9.28 8.72
N ALA A 95 -26.80 10.60 8.85
CA ALA A 95 -27.50 11.37 7.83
C ALA A 95 -26.61 11.62 6.61
N ILE A 96 -27.17 11.48 5.41
CA ILE A 96 -26.50 11.80 4.16
C ILE A 96 -26.57 13.32 3.95
N GLN A 97 -25.43 13.97 3.73
CA GLN A 97 -25.40 15.39 3.42
C GLN A 97 -25.39 15.60 1.91
N LYS A 98 -26.47 16.17 1.36
CA LYS A 98 -26.51 16.65 -0.02
C LYS A 98 -25.98 18.08 -0.04
N GLU A 99 -24.66 18.21 -0.14
CA GLU A 99 -24.02 19.51 -0.40
C GLU A 99 -24.36 20.01 -1.82
N ASN A 100 -24.02 21.26 -2.14
CA ASN A 100 -24.13 21.88 -3.48
C ASN A 100 -23.15 21.23 -4.49
N GLN A 101 -23.20 19.91 -4.63
CA GLN A 101 -22.36 19.11 -5.50
C GLN A 101 -23.18 18.58 -6.69
N SER A 102 -22.49 18.15 -7.75
CA SER A 102 -23.15 17.40 -8.82
C SER A 102 -23.75 16.10 -8.26
N GLU A 103 -24.79 15.59 -8.93
CA GLU A 103 -25.47 14.36 -8.52
C GLU A 103 -24.50 13.16 -8.46
N SER A 104 -23.58 13.05 -9.42
CA SER A 104 -22.54 12.02 -9.42
C SER A 104 -21.57 12.15 -8.25
N SER A 105 -21.15 13.38 -7.91
CA SER A 105 -20.27 13.63 -6.77
C SER A 105 -20.95 13.26 -5.45
N TRP A 106 -22.24 13.58 -5.30
CA TRP A 106 -23.02 13.21 -4.13
C TRP A 106 -23.12 11.69 -3.95
N VAL A 107 -23.44 10.93 -5.01
CA VAL A 107 -23.47 9.46 -4.97
C VAL A 107 -22.14 8.88 -4.53
N LEU A 108 -21.03 9.31 -5.16
CA LEU A 108 -19.68 8.84 -4.83
C LEU A 108 -19.30 9.17 -3.39
N SER A 109 -19.65 10.36 -2.91
CA SER A 109 -19.40 10.76 -1.51
C SER A 109 -20.18 9.89 -0.52
N THR A 110 -21.42 9.51 -0.85
CA THR A 110 -22.27 8.68 -0.01
C THR A 110 -21.74 7.24 0.06
N LEU A 111 -21.37 6.66 -1.09
CA LEU A 111 -20.75 5.33 -1.15
C LEU A 111 -19.44 5.27 -0.37
N ARG A 112 -18.59 6.31 -0.51
CA ARG A 112 -17.34 6.43 0.25
C ARG A 112 -17.60 6.54 1.75
N ALA A 113 -18.57 7.36 2.17
CA ALA A 113 -18.92 7.47 3.57
C ALA A 113 -19.36 6.11 4.13
N ALA A 114 -20.31 5.46 3.45
CA ALA A 114 -20.83 4.15 3.82
C ALA A 114 -19.74 3.07 3.94
N GLU A 115 -18.84 2.99 2.97
CA GLU A 115 -17.69 2.08 2.99
C GLU A 115 -16.76 2.34 4.18
N LYS A 116 -16.47 3.62 4.49
CA LYS A 116 -15.65 4.00 5.63
C LYS A 116 -16.30 3.68 6.97
N LEU A 117 -17.61 3.85 7.09
CA LEU A 117 -18.36 3.50 8.29
C LEU A 117 -18.27 1.99 8.56
N TYR A 118 -18.48 1.17 7.53
CA TYR A 118 -18.30 -0.27 7.63
C TYR A 118 -16.88 -0.66 8.07
N ALA A 119 -15.85 -0.01 7.51
CA ALA A 119 -14.47 -0.25 7.93
C ALA A 119 -14.20 0.15 9.39
N ARG A 120 -14.79 1.26 9.88
CA ARG A 120 -14.64 1.72 11.28
C ARG A 120 -15.17 0.72 12.30
N GLN A 121 -16.24 0.02 11.97
CA GLN A 121 -16.87 -0.97 12.86
C GLN A 121 -16.01 -2.21 13.08
N HIS A 122 -15.05 -2.46 12.19
CA HIS A 122 -14.06 -3.53 12.31
C HIS A 122 -12.77 -3.07 12.99
N VAL A 123 -12.66 -1.80 13.38
CA VAL A 123 -11.56 -1.36 14.24
C VAL A 123 -11.96 -1.72 15.66
N PRO A 124 -11.13 -2.49 16.41
CA PRO A 124 -11.39 -2.72 17.82
C PRO A 124 -11.63 -1.36 18.47
N HIS A 125 -12.82 -1.16 19.06
CA HIS A 125 -13.07 0.07 19.79
C HIS A 125 -11.93 0.20 20.79
N ALA A 126 -11.23 1.33 20.76
CA ALA A 126 -10.35 1.71 21.84
C ALA A 126 -11.21 1.54 23.09
N THR A 127 -11.00 0.45 23.80
CA THR A 127 -11.69 0.20 25.04
C THR A 127 -11.45 1.47 25.83
N HIS A 128 -12.49 2.04 26.43
CA HIS A 128 -12.33 3.08 27.44
C HIS A 128 -11.57 2.45 28.63
N HIS A 129 -10.33 2.01 28.43
CA HIS A 129 -9.36 1.78 29.46
C HIS A 129 -9.11 3.18 30.02
N LYS A 130 -9.68 3.35 31.22
CA LYS A 130 -9.48 4.42 32.20
C LYS A 130 -8.47 5.44 31.73
N LYS A 131 -8.92 6.72 31.58
CA LYS A 131 -8.11 7.94 31.60
C LYS A 131 -6.65 7.61 31.82
N ALA A 132 -5.87 7.63 30.74
CA ALA A 132 -4.44 7.42 30.76
C ALA A 132 -3.85 8.16 31.97
N ASN A 133 -3.56 7.41 33.03
CA ASN A 133 -2.48 7.80 33.89
C ASN A 133 -1.27 7.69 32.97
N LEU A 134 -0.66 8.83 32.67
CA LEU A 134 0.56 8.98 31.86
C LEU A 134 1.78 8.21 32.42
N ASP A 135 1.59 7.38 33.44
CA ASP A 135 2.54 6.37 33.87
C ASP A 135 2.43 5.15 32.94
N TYR A 136 2.87 5.34 31.70
CA TYR A 136 3.13 4.22 30.80
C TYR A 136 4.10 3.27 31.50
N ASN A 137 3.73 1.99 31.59
CA ASN A 137 4.63 1.00 32.16
C ASN A 137 5.71 0.69 31.12
N THR A 138 6.77 1.50 31.10
CA THR A 138 7.96 1.43 30.24
C THR A 138 8.76 0.12 30.34
N ASN A 139 8.19 -0.92 30.95
CA ASN A 139 8.72 -2.27 30.98
C ASN A 139 8.01 -3.22 30.01
N GLU A 140 6.95 -2.78 29.34
CA GLU A 140 6.26 -3.58 28.32
C GLU A 140 7.18 -3.93 27.16
N THR A 141 7.04 -5.16 26.69
CA THR A 141 7.84 -5.75 25.62
C THR A 141 7.08 -5.75 24.30
N VAL A 142 7.74 -5.28 23.25
CA VAL A 142 7.20 -5.35 21.88
C VAL A 142 8.10 -6.25 21.04
N LEU A 143 7.53 -7.33 20.51
CA LEU A 143 8.21 -8.20 19.56
C LEU A 143 7.78 -7.85 18.14
N ILE A 144 8.74 -7.47 17.30
CA ILE A 144 8.52 -7.10 15.91
C ILE A 144 9.06 -8.20 14.98
N VAL A 145 8.22 -8.68 14.07
CA VAL A 145 8.52 -9.75 13.12
C VAL A 145 8.71 -9.15 11.72
N GLY A 146 9.92 -9.33 11.18
CA GLY A 146 10.42 -8.67 9.98
C GLY A 146 11.18 -7.39 10.33
N ALA A 147 12.37 -7.22 9.75
CA ALA A 147 13.30 -6.10 9.93
C ALA A 147 13.41 -5.28 8.63
N GLY A 148 12.30 -5.15 7.90
CA GLY A 148 12.17 -4.20 6.80
C GLY A 148 12.00 -2.76 7.29
N ILE A 149 12.08 -1.78 6.38
CA ILE A 149 12.02 -0.35 6.75
C ILE A 149 10.82 0.03 7.63
N MET A 150 9.62 -0.48 7.33
CA MET A 150 8.41 -0.20 8.12
C MET A 150 8.58 -0.63 9.58
N SER A 151 9.07 -1.85 9.80
CA SER A 151 9.33 -2.40 11.13
C SER A 151 10.43 -1.66 11.87
N LEU A 152 11.51 -1.26 11.17
CA LEU A 152 12.63 -0.56 11.79
C LEU A 152 12.24 0.85 12.25
N MET A 153 11.44 1.57 11.47
CA MET A 153 10.91 2.88 11.90
C MET A 153 9.95 2.75 13.08
N ALA A 154 9.12 1.70 13.10
CA ALA A 154 8.26 1.41 14.24
C ALA A 154 9.07 1.03 15.49
N ALA A 155 10.09 0.19 15.33
CA ALA A 155 10.99 -0.24 16.39
C ALA A 155 11.67 0.94 17.06
N GLU A 156 12.28 1.83 16.29
CA GLU A 156 12.93 3.03 16.83
C GLU A 156 11.90 3.93 17.54
N SER A 157 10.72 4.13 16.94
CA SER A 157 9.67 4.95 17.52
C SER A 157 9.15 4.42 18.86
N LEU A 158 9.07 3.10 19.01
CA LEU A 158 8.70 2.42 20.26
C LEU A 158 9.86 2.48 21.28
N ALA A 159 11.10 2.22 20.86
CA ALA A 159 12.27 2.26 21.73
C ALA A 159 12.51 3.66 22.32
N ILE A 160 12.34 4.73 21.53
CA ILE A 160 12.40 6.13 22.01
C ILE A 160 11.33 6.41 23.09
N ARG A 161 10.19 5.72 23.04
CA ARG A 161 9.11 5.82 24.04
C ARG A 161 9.33 4.92 25.26
N GLY A 162 10.46 4.21 25.32
CA GLY A 162 10.86 3.39 26.46
C GLY A 162 10.37 1.93 26.41
N PHE A 163 9.73 1.48 25.33
CA PHE A 163 9.37 0.06 25.20
C PHE A 163 10.61 -0.82 25.04
N ARG A 164 10.56 -2.05 25.58
CA ARG A 164 11.59 -3.06 25.34
C ARG A 164 11.35 -3.73 23.99
N VAL A 165 12.10 -3.31 22.98
CA VAL A 165 11.90 -3.77 21.60
C VAL A 165 12.81 -4.97 21.29
N ARG A 166 12.21 -6.04 20.78
CA ARG A 166 12.92 -7.16 20.18
C ARG A 166 12.46 -7.35 18.74
N ILE A 167 13.39 -7.61 17.84
CA ILE A 167 13.12 -7.75 16.42
C ILE A 167 13.61 -9.13 15.99
N VAL A 168 12.76 -9.87 15.28
CA VAL A 168 13.10 -11.16 14.66
C VAL A 168 12.93 -11.04 13.15
N ASP A 169 13.87 -11.57 12.38
CA ASP A 169 13.75 -11.63 10.91
C ASP A 169 14.12 -13.02 10.40
N ALA A 170 13.39 -13.50 9.38
CA ALA A 170 13.65 -14.80 8.76
C ALA A 170 14.96 -14.81 7.96
N GLY A 171 15.37 -13.66 7.42
CA GLY A 171 16.61 -13.44 6.71
C GLY A 171 17.81 -13.16 7.63
N PRO A 172 19.02 -13.13 7.05
CA PRO A 172 20.24 -12.80 7.77
C PRO A 172 20.38 -11.30 8.04
N ASP A 173 21.33 -10.92 8.89
CA ASP A 173 21.70 -9.52 9.13
C ASP A 173 22.12 -8.84 7.82
N PRO A 174 21.41 -7.79 7.37
CA PRO A 174 21.70 -7.15 6.08
C PRO A 174 23.05 -6.44 6.05
N ARG A 175 23.65 -6.11 7.20
CA ARG A 175 24.95 -5.43 7.28
C ARG A 175 26.11 -6.35 6.92
N THR A 176 25.90 -7.66 7.06
CA THR A 176 26.96 -8.66 6.86
C THR A 176 26.65 -9.65 5.73
N CYS A 177 25.38 -9.80 5.35
CA CYS A 177 24.98 -10.67 4.26
C CYS A 177 25.39 -10.12 2.88
N ARG A 178 26.09 -10.93 2.09
CA ARG A 178 26.42 -10.61 0.69
C ARG A 178 25.42 -11.16 -0.32
N ASP A 179 24.68 -12.21 0.06
CA ASP A 179 23.67 -12.83 -0.79
C ASP A 179 22.35 -12.06 -0.69
N TRP A 180 22.08 -11.25 -1.71
CA TRP A 180 20.90 -10.39 -1.76
C TRP A 180 19.60 -11.18 -1.91
N THR A 181 19.64 -12.42 -2.44
CA THR A 181 18.44 -13.25 -2.65
C THR A 181 17.80 -13.69 -1.33
N ARG A 182 18.59 -13.67 -0.26
CA ARG A 182 18.15 -13.97 1.12
C ARG A 182 17.61 -12.75 1.86
N LEU A 183 17.69 -11.56 1.27
CA LEU A 183 17.28 -10.31 1.89
C LEU A 183 15.88 -9.90 1.43
N GLY A 184 15.10 -9.31 2.35
CA GLY A 184 13.78 -8.79 2.04
C GLY A 184 13.81 -7.54 1.15
N ALA A 185 12.63 -7.04 0.78
CA ALA A 185 12.47 -5.94 -0.17
C ALA A 185 13.20 -4.64 0.17
N THR A 186 13.63 -4.43 1.42
CA THR A 186 14.41 -3.25 1.84
C THR A 186 15.88 -3.31 1.37
N HIS A 187 16.50 -4.50 1.35
CA HIS A 187 17.93 -4.65 1.03
C HIS A 187 18.21 -5.57 -0.18
N GLY A 188 17.26 -6.43 -0.57
CA GLY A 188 17.46 -7.34 -1.70
C GLY A 188 17.51 -6.63 -3.05
N GLY A 189 16.87 -5.45 -3.15
CA GLY A 189 16.86 -4.62 -4.37
C GLY A 189 18.05 -3.67 -4.50
N GLY A 190 17.89 -2.64 -5.32
CA GLY A 190 18.86 -1.55 -5.45
C GLY A 190 18.92 -0.65 -4.21
N ASN A 191 20.08 -0.04 -4.01
CA ASN A 191 20.37 0.91 -2.92
C ASN A 191 19.71 2.28 -3.18
N ALA A 192 18.39 2.30 -3.29
CA ALA A 192 17.63 3.47 -3.73
C ALA A 192 16.18 3.39 -3.28
N ARG A 193 15.67 4.39 -2.56
CA ARG A 193 14.25 4.56 -2.29
C ARG A 193 13.81 5.98 -2.61
N MET A 194 12.55 6.10 -3.01
CA MET A 194 11.93 7.36 -3.38
C MET A 194 10.70 7.59 -2.51
N PHE A 195 10.54 8.83 -2.09
CA PHE A 195 9.30 9.38 -1.56
C PHE A 195 8.75 10.42 -2.54
N SER A 196 7.49 10.27 -2.88
CA SER A 196 6.68 11.29 -3.54
C SER A 196 5.25 11.23 -2.98
N TYR A 197 4.51 12.32 -3.08
CA TYR A 197 3.14 12.37 -2.57
C TYR A 197 2.16 11.46 -3.33
N THR A 198 2.56 10.98 -4.51
CA THR A 198 1.83 9.99 -5.31
C THR A 198 2.59 8.66 -5.40
N GLU A 199 3.41 8.32 -4.41
CA GLU A 199 4.09 7.01 -4.37
C GLU A 199 3.10 5.92 -3.99
N ALA A 200 3.15 4.78 -4.67
CA ALA A 200 2.06 3.80 -4.76
C ALA A 200 0.78 4.38 -5.39
N ASP A 201 0.26 3.67 -6.39
CA ASP A 201 -1.01 4.00 -7.02
C ASP A 201 -2.06 2.92 -6.77
N SER A 202 -3.32 3.27 -7.03
CA SER A 202 -4.38 2.28 -7.17
C SER A 202 -4.21 1.57 -8.52
N TYR A 203 -3.54 0.42 -8.53
CA TYR A 203 -3.34 -0.37 -9.74
C TYR A 203 -4.64 -1.02 -10.29
N ASN A 204 -5.81 -0.73 -9.72
CA ASN A 204 -7.12 -1.19 -10.18
C ASN A 204 -7.79 -0.25 -11.19
N GLU A 205 -7.06 0.74 -11.74
CA GLU A 205 -7.61 1.72 -12.68
C GLU A 205 -7.98 1.08 -14.03
N THR A 206 -9.22 1.32 -14.47
CA THR A 206 -9.74 0.83 -15.77
C THR A 206 -10.07 1.95 -16.75
N VAL A 207 -10.23 3.17 -16.23
CA VAL A 207 -10.48 4.40 -16.98
C VAL A 207 -9.57 5.48 -16.39
N SER A 208 -8.37 5.59 -16.94
CA SER A 208 -7.35 6.55 -16.52
C SER A 208 -6.58 7.07 -17.73
N ASP A 209 -6.21 8.34 -17.66
CA ASP A 209 -5.34 8.98 -18.64
C ASP A 209 -3.85 8.69 -18.35
N VAL A 210 -3.53 8.26 -17.13
CA VAL A 210 -2.17 7.88 -16.71
C VAL A 210 -1.92 6.42 -17.08
N TYR A 211 -2.70 5.49 -16.55
CA TYR A 211 -2.52 4.05 -16.81
C TYR A 211 -3.41 3.56 -17.95
N ARG A 212 -3.07 2.43 -18.58
CA ARG A 212 -4.04 1.69 -19.43
C ARG A 212 -4.99 0.90 -18.55
N ASP A 213 -5.94 0.19 -19.16
CA ASP A 213 -6.80 -0.73 -18.43
C ASP A 213 -5.93 -1.80 -17.74
N MET A 214 -5.86 -1.71 -16.42
CA MET A 214 -5.02 -2.59 -15.60
C MET A 214 -5.70 -3.95 -15.35
N ARG A 215 -6.94 -4.16 -15.81
CA ARG A 215 -7.61 -5.46 -15.71
C ARG A 215 -6.85 -6.52 -16.47
N HIS A 216 -6.80 -7.71 -15.89
CA HIS A 216 -6.23 -8.91 -16.52
C HIS A 216 -4.72 -8.89 -16.74
N LEU A 217 -3.98 -7.90 -16.21
CA LEU A 217 -2.52 -7.88 -16.26
C LEU A 217 -1.92 -9.14 -15.62
N PHE A 218 -2.51 -9.62 -14.52
CA PHE A 218 -2.07 -10.84 -13.85
C PHE A 218 -2.45 -12.13 -14.58
N ARG A 219 -3.32 -12.09 -15.60
CA ARG A 219 -3.70 -13.27 -16.39
C ARG A 219 -2.85 -13.47 -17.64
N LYS A 220 -1.93 -12.56 -17.90
CA LYS A 220 -1.01 -12.60 -19.04
C LYS A 220 0.43 -12.64 -18.52
N THR A 221 1.29 -13.37 -19.23
CA THR A 221 2.72 -13.38 -18.93
C THR A 221 3.39 -12.09 -19.43
N THR A 222 4.58 -11.76 -18.93
CA THR A 222 5.34 -10.59 -19.40
C THR A 222 5.58 -10.63 -20.92
N LEU A 223 5.90 -11.81 -21.46
CA LEU A 223 6.02 -12.06 -22.90
C LEU A 223 4.73 -11.80 -23.72
N LYS A 224 3.58 -11.67 -23.05
CA LYS A 224 2.27 -11.41 -23.66
C LYS A 224 1.70 -10.05 -23.22
N GLY A 225 2.55 -9.15 -22.75
CA GLY A 225 2.17 -7.81 -22.28
C GLY A 225 1.36 -7.82 -20.98
N GLY A 226 1.55 -8.85 -20.14
CA GLY A 226 1.02 -8.89 -18.78
C GLY A 226 2.10 -8.73 -17.73
N TRP A 227 1.74 -8.98 -16.47
CA TRP A 227 2.67 -8.89 -15.35
C TRP A 227 3.12 -10.25 -14.84
N SER A 228 2.51 -11.37 -15.25
CA SER A 228 2.91 -12.66 -14.68
C SER A 228 4.29 -13.12 -15.14
N VAL A 229 5.12 -13.55 -14.19
CA VAL A 229 6.41 -14.22 -14.47
C VAL A 229 6.32 -15.75 -14.37
N LYS A 230 5.09 -16.28 -14.31
CA LYS A 230 4.81 -17.72 -14.39
C LYS A 230 3.53 -17.99 -15.20
N PRO A 231 3.34 -19.21 -15.74
CA PRO A 231 2.13 -19.53 -16.48
C PRO A 231 0.86 -19.36 -15.61
N PRO A 232 -0.18 -18.65 -16.06
CA PRO A 232 -1.43 -18.51 -15.29
C PRO A 232 -2.11 -19.84 -14.95
N SER A 233 -1.88 -20.89 -15.74
CA SER A 233 -2.35 -22.26 -15.44
C SER A 233 -1.71 -22.87 -14.19
N SER A 234 -0.63 -22.28 -13.67
CA SER A 234 0.06 -22.73 -12.46
C SER A 234 -0.43 -22.05 -11.18
N TYR A 235 -1.40 -21.14 -11.28
CA TYR A 235 -1.92 -20.43 -10.12
C TYR A 235 -2.65 -21.36 -9.16
N SER A 236 -2.33 -21.20 -7.88
CA SER A 236 -3.09 -21.80 -6.78
C SER A 236 -4.48 -21.17 -6.67
N ALA A 237 -5.39 -21.82 -5.93
CA ALA A 237 -6.72 -21.27 -5.66
C ALA A 237 -6.67 -19.90 -4.97
N ALA A 238 -5.73 -19.70 -4.03
CA ALA A 238 -5.52 -18.41 -3.37
C ALA A 238 -5.07 -17.32 -4.36
N GLU A 239 -4.17 -17.65 -5.28
CA GLU A 239 -3.74 -16.74 -6.35
C GLU A 239 -4.88 -16.38 -7.30
N ILE A 240 -5.75 -17.33 -7.64
CA ILE A 240 -6.93 -17.08 -8.47
C ILE A 240 -7.92 -16.16 -7.74
N SER A 241 -8.24 -16.42 -6.47
CA SER A 241 -9.14 -15.58 -5.67
C SER A 241 -8.61 -14.16 -5.53
N TRP A 242 -7.32 -13.99 -5.23
CA TRP A 242 -6.68 -12.67 -5.14
C TRP A 242 -6.76 -11.90 -6.47
N ILE A 243 -6.48 -12.57 -7.60
CA ILE A 243 -6.57 -11.95 -8.93
C ILE A 243 -8.01 -11.59 -9.27
N ASN A 244 -8.98 -12.46 -8.97
CA ASN A 244 -10.41 -12.16 -9.16
C ASN A 244 -10.80 -10.91 -8.38
N THR A 245 -10.41 -10.84 -7.10
CA THR A 245 -10.64 -9.68 -6.22
C THR A 245 -10.07 -8.41 -6.84
N PHE A 246 -8.81 -8.44 -7.31
CA PHE A 246 -8.16 -7.31 -7.95
C PHE A 246 -8.91 -6.83 -9.21
N GLU A 247 -9.33 -7.76 -10.07
CA GLU A 247 -10.02 -7.44 -11.33
C GLU A 247 -11.44 -6.94 -11.14
N GLN A 248 -12.07 -7.25 -10.00
CA GLN A 248 -13.46 -6.93 -9.71
C GLN A 248 -13.63 -5.65 -8.88
N VAL A 249 -12.54 -4.98 -8.46
CA VAL A 249 -12.62 -3.71 -7.72
C VAL A 249 -13.39 -2.67 -8.57
N PRO A 250 -14.55 -2.16 -8.09
CA PRO A 250 -15.30 -1.16 -8.84
C PRO A 250 -14.54 0.15 -8.97
N ILE A 251 -14.76 0.88 -10.08
CA ILE A 251 -14.05 2.14 -10.40
C ILE A 251 -14.16 3.17 -9.26
N TRP A 252 -15.36 3.35 -8.70
CA TRP A 252 -15.58 4.31 -7.61
C TRP A 252 -14.76 3.97 -6.36
N LEU A 253 -14.57 2.67 -6.10
CA LEU A 253 -13.81 2.17 -4.96
C LEU A 253 -12.31 2.34 -5.20
N ALA A 254 -11.82 1.99 -6.39
CA ALA A 254 -10.43 2.24 -6.80
C ALA A 254 -10.05 3.72 -6.67
N GLN A 255 -10.91 4.63 -7.15
CA GLN A 255 -10.70 6.08 -7.00
C GLN A 255 -10.69 6.55 -5.54
N THR A 256 -11.56 5.95 -4.71
CA THR A 256 -11.60 6.24 -3.27
C THR A 256 -10.31 5.78 -2.58
N MET A 257 -9.85 4.56 -2.89
CA MET A 257 -8.63 3.97 -2.33
C MET A 257 -7.38 4.75 -2.76
N LYS A 258 -7.32 5.20 -4.02
CA LYS A 258 -6.27 6.11 -4.50
C LYS A 258 -6.16 7.39 -3.66
N LYS A 259 -7.30 8.05 -3.40
CA LYS A 259 -7.34 9.25 -2.55
C LYS A 259 -6.85 8.96 -1.13
N ASP A 260 -7.20 7.80 -0.58
CA ASP A 260 -6.75 7.39 0.75
C ASP A 260 -5.23 7.12 0.77
N ILE A 261 -4.65 6.50 -0.26
CA ILE A 261 -3.20 6.31 -0.42
C ILE A 261 -2.48 7.66 -0.41
N TYR A 262 -2.98 8.63 -1.20
CA TYR A 262 -2.39 9.96 -1.26
C TYR A 262 -2.50 10.71 0.06
N HIS A 263 -3.62 10.57 0.77
CA HIS A 263 -3.76 11.13 2.11
C HIS A 263 -2.72 10.55 3.08
N VAL A 264 -2.49 9.23 3.06
CA VAL A 264 -1.44 8.60 3.88
C VAL A 264 -0.05 9.10 3.48
N ASN A 265 0.23 9.27 2.18
CA ASN A 265 1.51 9.82 1.72
C ASN A 265 1.73 11.27 2.17
N GLN A 266 0.68 12.11 2.17
CA GLN A 266 0.75 13.48 2.68
C GLN A 266 1.12 13.52 4.16
N GLU A 267 0.50 12.65 4.96
CA GLU A 267 0.85 12.50 6.38
C GLU A 267 2.26 11.96 6.57
N ALA A 268 2.66 10.96 5.77
CA ALA A 268 4.01 10.40 5.82
C ALA A 268 5.07 11.44 5.43
N GLY A 269 4.79 12.33 4.47
CA GLY A 269 5.69 13.41 4.07
C GLY A 269 6.00 14.39 5.20
N LYS A 270 4.98 14.76 6.00
CA LYS A 270 5.18 15.58 7.21
C LYS A 270 6.10 14.88 8.20
N LEU A 271 5.82 13.60 8.47
CA LEU A 271 6.58 12.78 9.41
C LEU A 271 8.02 12.51 8.93
N TRP A 272 8.24 12.37 7.62
CA TRP A 272 9.58 12.28 7.04
C TRP A 272 10.37 13.57 7.27
N ALA A 273 9.76 14.73 7.02
CA ALA A 273 10.40 16.02 7.25
C ALA A 273 10.78 16.21 8.74
N GLU A 274 9.84 15.93 9.65
CA GLU A 274 10.10 15.94 11.09
C GLU A 274 11.23 14.98 11.50
N TYR A 275 11.31 13.82 10.85
CA TYR A 275 12.33 12.83 11.16
C TYR A 275 13.72 13.24 10.67
N MET A 276 13.81 13.83 9.47
CA MET A 276 15.05 14.41 8.96
C MET A 276 15.56 15.55 9.83
N GLU A 277 14.65 16.36 10.40
CA GLU A 277 15.01 17.44 11.32
C GLU A 277 15.48 16.91 12.69
N ARG A 278 14.80 15.89 13.23
CA ARG A 278 15.06 15.36 14.57
C ARG A 278 16.27 14.43 14.65
N ALA A 279 16.61 13.73 13.56
CA ALA A 279 17.70 12.76 13.52
C ALA A 279 18.57 12.92 12.25
N PRO A 280 19.15 14.12 12.00
CA PRO A 280 19.90 14.40 10.78
C PRO A 280 21.07 13.43 10.55
N GLU A 281 21.68 12.92 11.63
CA GLU A 281 22.78 11.96 11.59
C GLU A 281 22.44 10.66 10.85
N LEU A 282 21.15 10.27 10.80
CA LEU A 282 20.72 9.10 10.04
C LEU A 282 20.77 9.33 8.53
N PHE A 283 20.73 10.59 8.08
CA PHE A 283 20.66 10.99 6.68
C PHE A 283 22.00 11.51 6.13
N GLU A 284 23.04 11.63 6.96
CA GLU A 284 24.35 12.12 6.49
C GLU A 284 25.01 11.16 5.50
N GLY A 285 25.29 11.57 4.27
CA GLY A 285 26.02 10.70 3.32
C GLY A 285 25.23 9.47 2.82
N VAL A 286 23.91 9.41 3.06
CA VAL A 286 23.04 8.38 2.46
C VAL A 286 22.62 8.70 1.02
N SER A 287 23.29 9.65 0.36
CA SER A 287 22.89 10.17 -0.96
C SER A 287 21.44 10.68 -0.96
N LEU A 288 21.10 11.57 -0.01
CA LEU A 288 19.79 12.21 0.04
C LEU A 288 19.70 13.30 -1.05
N HIS A 289 18.72 13.19 -1.93
CA HIS A 289 18.43 14.19 -2.96
C HIS A 289 16.98 14.66 -2.85
N ASN A 290 16.78 15.98 -2.86
CA ASN A 290 15.46 16.59 -2.81
C ASN A 290 14.85 16.72 -4.20
N ASP A 291 13.52 16.74 -4.19
CA ASP A 291 12.64 16.85 -5.35
C ASP A 291 12.80 15.70 -6.35
N VAL A 292 11.73 15.48 -7.11
CA VAL A 292 11.70 14.42 -8.13
C VAL A 292 11.24 15.03 -9.44
N LEU A 293 12.04 14.84 -10.48
CA LEU A 293 11.66 15.18 -11.84
C LEU A 293 10.77 14.06 -12.39
N ARG A 294 9.53 14.37 -12.76
CA ARG A 294 8.62 13.38 -13.36
C ARG A 294 8.66 13.53 -14.87
N LEU A 295 8.90 12.43 -15.58
CA LEU A 295 8.97 12.37 -17.04
C LEU A 295 7.86 11.47 -17.57
N TYR A 296 7.24 11.88 -18.68
CA TYR A 296 6.12 11.17 -19.28
C TYR A 296 6.36 10.98 -20.76
N ALA A 297 6.18 9.75 -21.25
CA ALA A 297 6.28 9.44 -22.68
C ALA A 297 5.11 10.02 -23.49
N GLU A 298 3.90 10.07 -22.92
CA GLU A 298 2.67 10.53 -23.61
C GLU A 298 2.12 11.84 -23.03
N ASP A 299 1.63 12.75 -23.89
CA ASP A 299 1.05 14.04 -23.49
C ASP A 299 -0.20 13.92 -22.61
N VAL A 300 -1.02 12.90 -22.86
CA VAL A 300 -2.25 12.64 -22.09
C VAL A 300 -1.92 12.30 -20.64
N ALA A 301 -0.93 11.42 -20.43
CA ALA A 301 -0.45 11.05 -19.10
C ALA A 301 0.27 12.22 -18.43
N LEU A 302 1.08 12.99 -19.17
CA LEU A 302 1.73 14.20 -18.68
C LEU A 302 0.70 15.21 -18.14
N THR A 303 -0.33 15.50 -18.92
CA THR A 303 -1.38 16.47 -18.56
C THR A 303 -2.16 16.01 -17.33
N ALA A 304 -2.60 14.75 -17.32
CA ALA A 304 -3.36 14.19 -16.21
C ALA A 304 -2.55 14.16 -14.91
N ALA A 305 -1.28 13.71 -14.99
CA ALA A 305 -0.42 13.67 -13.82
C ALA A 305 -0.02 15.06 -13.32
N HIS A 306 0.20 16.01 -14.23
CA HIS A 306 0.47 17.40 -13.86
C HIS A 306 -0.73 18.01 -13.11
N GLY A 307 -1.96 17.83 -13.64
CA GLY A 307 -3.20 18.25 -12.97
C GLY A 307 -3.32 17.68 -11.56
N LEU A 308 -3.12 16.37 -11.41
CA LEU A 308 -3.14 15.69 -10.11
C LEU A 308 -2.13 16.28 -9.12
N ASN A 309 -0.86 16.46 -9.54
CA ASN A 309 0.17 16.97 -8.63
C ASN A 309 -0.06 18.45 -8.27
N ARG A 310 -0.67 19.24 -9.17
CA ARG A 310 -1.11 20.61 -8.86
C ARG A 310 -2.23 20.63 -7.83
N GLU A 311 -3.22 19.75 -7.97
CA GLU A 311 -4.31 19.62 -6.98
C GLU A 311 -3.79 19.22 -5.60
N LEU A 312 -2.75 18.39 -5.55
CA LEU A 312 -2.07 18.03 -4.31
C LEU A 312 -1.17 19.16 -3.76
N GLY A 313 -0.89 20.21 -4.54
CA GLY A 313 -0.07 21.34 -4.15
C GLY A 313 1.43 21.03 -4.07
N VAL A 314 1.91 20.04 -4.83
CA VAL A 314 3.29 19.50 -4.70
C VAL A 314 4.17 19.79 -5.90
N VAL A 315 3.69 20.50 -6.92
CA VAL A 315 4.51 20.92 -8.06
C VAL A 315 5.48 22.01 -7.63
N VAL A 316 6.77 21.79 -7.88
CA VAL A 316 7.87 22.69 -7.52
C VAL A 316 8.28 23.56 -8.71
N ASP A 317 8.44 22.94 -9.88
CA ASP A 317 8.76 23.63 -11.13
C ASP A 317 7.92 23.07 -12.29
N GLU A 318 7.45 23.98 -13.14
CA GLU A 318 6.78 23.68 -14.41
C GLU A 318 7.67 24.15 -15.58
N PHE A 319 7.69 23.40 -16.68
CA PHE A 319 8.54 23.72 -17.83
C PHE A 319 7.73 23.70 -19.13
N SER A 320 8.01 24.63 -20.03
CA SER A 320 7.72 24.39 -21.45
C SER A 320 8.69 23.34 -22.01
N GLN A 321 8.34 22.66 -23.10
CA GLN A 321 9.22 21.62 -23.69
C GLN A 321 10.61 22.19 -24.06
N SER A 322 10.66 23.41 -24.61
CA SER A 322 11.93 24.07 -24.97
C SER A 322 12.75 24.45 -23.73
N GLU A 323 12.11 24.89 -22.65
CA GLU A 323 12.76 25.17 -21.39
C GLU A 323 13.30 23.89 -20.72
N PHE A 324 12.49 22.82 -20.72
CA PHE A 324 12.86 21.52 -20.20
C PHE A 324 14.12 20.99 -20.89
N LEU A 325 14.14 20.98 -22.23
CA LEU A 325 15.28 20.48 -23.00
C LEU A 325 16.52 21.36 -22.88
N ARG A 326 16.36 22.67 -22.66
CA ARG A 326 17.48 23.57 -22.34
C ARG A 326 18.08 23.24 -20.98
N ARG A 327 17.25 22.92 -19.98
CA ARG A 327 17.70 22.59 -18.62
C ARG A 327 18.24 21.17 -18.48
N TYR A 328 17.66 20.22 -19.23
CA TYR A 328 18.01 18.81 -19.23
C TYR A 328 18.33 18.33 -20.66
N PRO A 329 19.46 18.78 -21.24
CA PRO A 329 19.78 18.51 -22.65
C PRO A 329 19.97 17.03 -22.96
N GLY A 330 20.31 16.20 -21.96
CA GLY A 330 20.41 14.74 -22.09
C GLY A 330 19.14 14.07 -22.63
N PHE A 331 17.96 14.67 -22.43
CA PHE A 331 16.69 14.12 -22.91
C PHE A 331 16.29 14.55 -24.33
N SER A 332 17.13 15.34 -25.00
CA SER A 332 16.82 15.84 -26.35
C SER A 332 16.67 14.73 -27.38
N ALA A 333 17.37 13.60 -27.20
CA ALA A 333 17.24 12.46 -28.09
C ALA A 333 15.86 11.80 -27.94
N ALA A 334 15.47 11.44 -26.71
CA ALA A 334 14.16 10.85 -26.41
C ALA A 334 12.99 11.74 -26.85
N ALA A 335 13.10 13.05 -26.68
CA ALA A 335 12.05 13.99 -27.14
C ALA A 335 11.95 14.07 -28.67
N ARG A 336 13.06 13.91 -29.42
CA ARG A 336 13.03 13.91 -30.89
C ARG A 336 12.51 12.60 -31.48
N SER A 337 12.56 11.52 -30.73
CA SER A 337 12.06 10.21 -31.12
C SER A 337 10.66 9.91 -30.59
N ASP A 338 9.94 10.92 -30.08
CA ASP A 338 8.61 10.80 -29.48
C ASP A 338 8.53 9.80 -28.29
N GLU A 339 9.67 9.54 -27.63
CA GLU A 339 9.75 8.73 -26.40
C GLU A 339 9.62 9.59 -25.13
N LEU A 340 9.50 10.92 -25.29
CA LEU A 340 9.34 11.86 -24.19
C LEU A 340 8.48 13.06 -24.61
N ALA A 341 7.27 13.13 -24.07
CA ALA A 341 6.39 14.30 -24.20
C ALA A 341 6.90 15.48 -23.37
N GLY A 342 7.36 15.23 -22.13
CA GLY A 342 7.88 16.27 -21.27
C GLY A 342 7.99 15.86 -19.80
N GLY A 343 8.12 16.85 -18.93
CA GLY A 343 8.20 16.62 -17.49
C GLY A 343 8.08 17.88 -16.65
N PHE A 344 7.95 17.68 -15.33
CA PHE A 344 7.83 18.73 -14.31
C PHE A 344 8.45 18.24 -13.00
N ALA A 345 8.83 19.16 -12.12
CA ALA A 345 9.41 18.80 -10.82
C ALA A 345 8.34 18.80 -9.73
N VAL A 346 8.40 17.82 -8.84
CA VAL A 346 7.52 17.73 -7.67
C VAL A 346 8.32 17.61 -6.38
N GLN A 347 7.70 18.03 -5.29
CA GLN A 347 8.22 17.84 -3.95
C GLN A 347 8.31 16.34 -3.66
N GLY A 348 9.47 15.93 -3.16
CA GLY A 348 9.78 14.55 -2.83
C GLY A 348 11.25 14.43 -2.44
N PHE A 349 11.72 13.21 -2.26
CA PHE A 349 13.15 12.97 -2.09
C PHE A 349 13.51 11.52 -2.46
N THR A 350 14.80 11.29 -2.66
CA THR A 350 15.37 9.94 -2.77
C THR A 350 16.53 9.77 -1.82
N LEU A 351 16.79 8.52 -1.41
CA LEU A 351 17.97 8.18 -0.63
C LEU A 351 18.50 6.78 -0.93
N GLY A 352 19.77 6.58 -0.63
CA GLY A 352 20.44 5.29 -0.51
C GLY A 352 20.00 4.55 0.75
N ILE A 353 19.11 3.58 0.57
CA ILE A 353 18.43 2.91 1.68
C ILE A 353 19.33 2.01 2.53
N HIS A 354 20.39 1.41 1.98
CA HIS A 354 21.19 0.43 2.71
C HIS A 354 21.94 1.07 3.88
N LEU A 355 22.64 2.19 3.64
CA LEU A 355 23.36 2.88 4.71
C LEU A 355 22.40 3.52 5.72
N PHE A 356 21.29 4.08 5.24
CA PHE A 356 20.24 4.61 6.10
C PHE A 356 19.73 3.54 7.08
N VAL A 357 19.43 2.34 6.56
CA VAL A 357 18.94 1.23 7.40
C VAL A 357 20.02 0.67 8.31
N GLU A 358 21.27 0.56 7.86
CA GLU A 358 22.40 0.17 8.71
C GLU A 358 22.50 1.07 9.95
N ARG A 359 22.38 2.39 9.77
CA ARG A 359 22.39 3.35 10.87
C ARG A 359 21.15 3.25 11.75
N LEU A 360 19.98 3.05 11.15
CA LEU A 360 18.74 2.85 11.90
C LEU A 360 18.82 1.61 12.79
N ILE A 361 19.38 0.49 12.29
CA ILE A 361 19.67 -0.71 13.09
C ILE A 361 20.63 -0.37 14.23
N GLY A 362 21.72 0.36 13.94
CA GLY A 362 22.67 0.81 14.96
C GLY A 362 22.01 1.63 16.07
N ARG A 363 21.18 2.60 15.71
CA ARG A 363 20.43 3.44 16.64
C ARG A 363 19.44 2.66 17.49
N ILE A 364 18.74 1.68 16.92
CA ILE A 364 17.84 0.81 17.69
C ILE A 364 18.63 0.02 18.73
N ILE A 365 19.82 -0.48 18.39
CA ILE A 365 20.71 -1.18 19.33
C ILE A 365 21.18 -0.24 20.46
N GLU A 366 21.53 1.00 20.13
CA GLU A 366 21.88 2.04 21.12
C GLU A 366 20.71 2.35 22.07
N LEU A 367 19.48 2.24 21.59
CA LEU A 367 18.24 2.33 22.37
C LEU A 367 17.87 1.00 23.07
N HIS A 368 18.82 0.07 23.19
CA HIS A 368 18.66 -1.25 23.84
C HIS A 368 17.71 -2.21 23.12
N GLY A 369 17.43 -1.99 21.84
CA GLY A 369 16.69 -2.95 21.01
C GLY A 369 17.53 -4.18 20.66
N GLU A 370 16.90 -5.35 20.67
CA GLU A 370 17.57 -6.62 20.37
C GLU A 370 17.17 -7.17 19.00
N PHE A 371 18.11 -7.82 18.30
CA PHE A 371 17.87 -8.43 17.00
C PHE A 371 18.20 -9.92 17.01
N THR A 372 17.30 -10.73 16.46
CA THR A 372 17.51 -12.15 16.19
C THR A 372 17.27 -12.43 14.71
N TRP A 373 18.36 -12.64 13.98
CA TRP A 373 18.35 -12.96 12.55
C TRP A 373 18.18 -14.46 12.31
N ASN A 374 17.79 -14.84 11.09
CA ASN A 374 17.52 -16.24 10.71
C ASN A 374 16.51 -16.91 11.67
N CYS A 375 15.48 -16.18 12.06
CA CYS A 375 14.40 -16.63 12.93
C CYS A 375 13.06 -16.48 12.20
N CYS A 376 12.68 -17.52 11.44
CA CYS A 376 11.39 -17.54 10.77
C CYS A 376 10.25 -17.81 11.76
N VAL A 377 9.31 -16.86 11.86
CA VAL A 377 8.05 -17.03 12.58
C VAL A 377 7.04 -17.72 11.67
N GLN A 378 6.39 -18.76 12.19
CA GLN A 378 5.59 -19.70 11.41
C GLN A 378 4.11 -19.62 11.72
N LYS A 379 3.72 -19.26 12.96
CA LYS A 379 2.32 -19.34 13.38
C LYS A 379 1.97 -18.40 14.52
N ILE A 380 0.75 -17.87 14.49
CA ILE A 380 0.12 -17.16 15.61
C ILE A 380 -0.69 -18.17 16.45
N ARG A 381 -0.42 -18.26 17.75
CA ARG A 381 -1.22 -19.08 18.67
C ARG A 381 -2.21 -18.23 19.44
N ARG A 382 -3.42 -18.77 19.60
CA ARG A 382 -4.56 -18.12 20.25
C ARG A 382 -5.15 -19.02 21.33
N ASN A 383 -5.76 -18.40 22.34
CA ASN A 383 -6.58 -19.12 23.31
C ASN A 383 -8.02 -19.33 22.79
N ALA A 384 -8.90 -19.92 23.60
CA ALA A 384 -10.29 -20.19 23.23
C ALA A 384 -11.13 -18.92 22.99
N SER A 385 -10.71 -17.78 23.54
CA SER A 385 -11.33 -16.46 23.33
C SER A 385 -10.84 -15.77 22.06
N GLY A 386 -9.90 -16.37 21.32
CA GLY A 386 -9.29 -15.79 20.13
C GLY A 386 -8.12 -14.84 20.41
N GLU A 387 -7.77 -14.61 21.69
CA GLU A 387 -6.67 -13.72 22.07
C GLU A 387 -5.32 -14.36 21.78
N VAL A 388 -4.37 -13.56 21.30
CA VAL A 388 -3.03 -14.04 20.94
C VAL A 388 -2.21 -14.31 22.19
N THR A 389 -1.59 -15.48 22.29
CA THR A 389 -0.80 -15.89 23.46
C THR A 389 0.71 -15.94 23.19
N VAL A 390 1.10 -16.38 21.99
CA VAL A 390 2.51 -16.57 21.61
C VAL A 390 2.64 -16.61 20.08
N LEU A 391 3.82 -16.23 19.58
CA LEU A 391 4.21 -16.52 18.19
C LEU A 391 5.18 -17.71 18.17
N GLU A 392 4.89 -18.71 17.33
CA GLU A 392 5.79 -19.86 17.15
C GLU A 392 6.81 -19.57 16.06
N SER A 393 8.08 -19.84 16.36
CA SER A 393 9.18 -19.74 15.40
C SER A 393 9.94 -21.05 15.29
N GLN A 394 10.77 -21.15 14.26
CA GLN A 394 11.69 -22.27 14.10
C GLN A 394 12.71 -22.42 15.25
N LEU A 395 12.90 -21.38 16.06
CA LEU A 395 13.78 -21.38 17.23
C LEU A 395 13.01 -21.57 18.56
N GLY A 396 11.70 -21.79 18.49
CA GLY A 396 10.81 -21.95 19.65
C GLY A 396 9.81 -20.80 19.81
N ASP A 397 9.13 -20.82 20.95
CA ASP A 397 8.07 -19.87 21.33
C ASP A 397 8.64 -18.46 21.59
N LEU A 398 8.01 -17.44 21.00
CA LEU A 398 8.33 -16.04 21.19
C LEU A 398 7.17 -15.32 21.91
N ARG A 399 7.44 -14.86 23.14
CA ARG A 399 6.46 -14.20 24.02
C ARG A 399 6.75 -12.72 24.18
N ALA A 400 5.75 -11.87 24.12
CA ALA A 400 5.82 -10.43 24.39
C ALA A 400 4.44 -9.92 24.82
N ASP A 401 4.37 -8.69 25.33
CA ASP A 401 3.09 -8.05 25.66
C ASP A 401 2.37 -7.61 24.39
N HIS A 402 3.13 -7.05 23.44
CA HIS A 402 2.68 -6.66 22.12
C HIS A 402 3.50 -7.35 21.02
N PHE A 403 2.86 -7.54 19.88
CA PHE A 403 3.45 -8.12 18.68
C PHE A 403 3.20 -7.21 17.48
N VAL A 404 4.17 -7.09 16.58
CA VAL A 404 4.00 -6.42 15.29
C VAL A 404 4.49 -7.36 14.20
N ILE A 405 3.66 -7.66 13.20
CA ILE A 405 4.03 -8.52 12.07
C ILE A 405 4.07 -7.69 10.80
N SER A 406 5.24 -7.57 10.19
CA SER A 406 5.45 -6.98 8.86
C SER A 406 6.54 -7.73 8.09
N THR A 407 6.16 -8.85 7.48
CA THR A 407 7.09 -9.82 6.87
C THR A 407 7.25 -9.69 5.36
N GLY A 408 6.71 -8.63 4.74
CA GLY A 408 6.63 -8.52 3.28
C GLY A 408 5.54 -9.44 2.71
N VAL A 409 5.88 -10.29 1.74
CA VAL A 409 4.91 -11.27 1.18
C VAL A 409 4.70 -12.38 2.20
N THR A 410 3.47 -12.49 2.70
CA THR A 410 3.11 -13.53 3.66
C THR A 410 3.12 -14.88 2.97
N ARG A 411 3.97 -15.78 3.47
CA ARG A 411 4.07 -17.19 3.02
C ARG A 411 3.81 -18.10 4.21
N ASN A 412 3.59 -19.39 3.92
CA ASN A 412 3.58 -20.47 4.91
C ASN A 412 2.46 -20.37 5.98
N GLY A 413 1.36 -19.66 5.69
CA GLY A 413 0.19 -19.62 6.58
C GLY A 413 0.38 -18.85 7.89
N LEU A 414 1.39 -17.97 7.99
CA LEU A 414 1.63 -17.17 9.22
C LEU A 414 0.38 -16.41 9.68
N LEU A 415 -0.41 -15.90 8.73
CA LEU A 415 -1.59 -15.08 8.99
C LEU A 415 -2.90 -15.89 8.98
N ASP A 416 -2.84 -17.22 9.03
CA ASP A 416 -4.04 -18.06 9.03
C ASP A 416 -4.99 -17.72 10.19
N GLY A 417 -6.27 -17.56 9.85
CA GLY A 417 -7.33 -17.18 10.77
C GLY A 417 -7.33 -15.69 11.17
N THR A 418 -6.58 -14.83 10.46
CA THR A 418 -6.65 -13.36 10.62
C THR A 418 -7.53 -12.73 9.53
N ALA A 419 -7.96 -11.49 9.71
CA ALA A 419 -8.58 -10.72 8.64
C ALA A 419 -7.59 -10.43 7.50
N SER A 420 -6.28 -10.45 7.76
CA SER A 420 -5.21 -10.25 6.77
C SER A 420 -4.79 -11.50 5.98
N GLU A 421 -5.38 -12.66 6.28
CA GLU A 421 -5.08 -13.94 5.61
C GLU A 421 -5.24 -13.83 4.08
N ASN A 422 -4.25 -14.33 3.33
CA ASN A 422 -4.23 -14.40 1.86
C ASN A 422 -4.41 -13.05 1.12
N LEU A 423 -4.23 -11.90 1.79
CA LEU A 423 -4.37 -10.60 1.16
C LEU A 423 -3.09 -10.09 0.48
N VAL A 424 -1.91 -10.61 0.83
CA VAL A 424 -0.62 -10.04 0.40
C VAL A 424 0.14 -10.98 -0.51
N HIS A 425 0.21 -10.64 -1.81
CA HIS A 425 0.95 -11.39 -2.84
C HIS A 425 2.19 -10.64 -3.31
N GLY A 426 3.11 -11.36 -3.97
CA GLY A 426 4.34 -10.79 -4.48
C GLY A 426 4.24 -10.26 -5.91
N VAL A 427 4.69 -9.03 -6.10
CA VAL A 427 5.00 -8.45 -7.42
C VAL A 427 6.45 -7.96 -7.38
N LEU A 428 7.31 -8.51 -8.23
CA LEU A 428 8.71 -8.13 -8.28
C LEU A 428 8.96 -6.90 -9.15
N GLY A 429 10.07 -6.21 -8.86
CA GLY A 429 10.69 -5.25 -9.76
C GLY A 429 12.18 -5.52 -9.90
N VAL A 430 12.74 -5.11 -11.03
CA VAL A 430 14.12 -5.35 -11.46
C VAL A 430 14.96 -4.08 -11.36
N TRP A 431 16.28 -4.26 -11.31
CA TRP A 431 17.23 -3.16 -11.07
C TRP A 431 18.40 -3.19 -12.04
N LEU A 432 18.84 -2.00 -12.45
CA LEU A 432 20.11 -1.77 -13.15
C LEU A 432 20.80 -0.52 -12.62
N GLN A 433 22.09 -0.37 -12.95
CA GLN A 433 22.86 0.83 -12.60
C GLN A 433 23.71 1.30 -13.78
N ILE A 434 23.87 2.62 -13.90
CA ILE A 434 24.70 3.28 -14.91
C ILE A 434 25.43 4.48 -14.30
N PRO A 435 26.59 4.91 -14.82
CA PRO A 435 27.23 6.15 -14.38
C PRO A 435 26.41 7.38 -14.76
N ASN A 436 26.42 8.42 -13.91
CA ASN A 436 25.77 9.70 -14.20
C ASN A 436 26.72 10.60 -15.00
N LEU A 437 26.57 10.63 -16.34
CA LEU A 437 27.51 11.33 -17.24
C LEU A 437 26.92 12.56 -17.94
N ASP A 438 25.80 12.41 -18.66
CA ASP A 438 25.26 13.45 -19.56
C ASP A 438 24.74 14.69 -18.79
N SER A 439 25.54 15.77 -18.77
CA SER A 439 25.25 16.99 -18.00
C SER A 439 24.85 16.74 -16.55
N ALA A 440 25.36 15.65 -15.95
CA ALA A 440 25.09 15.08 -14.63
C ALA A 440 23.74 15.51 -14.01
N LEU A 441 22.78 14.58 -13.99
CA LEU A 441 21.47 14.85 -13.40
C LEU A 441 21.62 15.37 -11.96
N LYS A 442 20.85 16.42 -11.64
CA LYS A 442 20.83 17.02 -10.30
C LYS A 442 19.67 16.51 -9.45
N ASN A 443 18.59 16.08 -10.10
CA ASN A 443 17.39 15.56 -9.46
C ASN A 443 17.20 14.10 -9.85
N SER A 444 16.72 13.31 -8.88
CA SER A 444 16.25 11.96 -9.18
C SER A 444 14.97 12.04 -10.02
N ILE A 445 14.68 10.97 -10.76
CA ILE A 445 13.66 10.98 -11.81
C ILE A 445 12.65 9.86 -11.59
N LYS A 446 11.38 10.13 -11.89
CA LYS A 446 10.36 9.10 -12.09
C LYS A 446 9.86 9.15 -13.53
N ILE A 447 10.12 8.10 -14.29
CA ILE A 447 9.71 7.98 -15.70
C ILE A 447 8.44 7.14 -15.77
N HIS A 448 7.46 7.60 -16.55
CA HIS A 448 6.21 6.89 -16.81
C HIS A 448 6.01 6.65 -18.31
N ARG A 449 5.86 5.37 -18.69
CA ARG A 449 5.67 4.88 -20.07
C ARG A 449 4.42 4.01 -20.15
N ARG A 450 3.30 4.63 -20.50
CA ARG A 450 1.97 4.03 -20.39
C ARG A 450 1.82 2.74 -21.22
N GLY A 451 1.48 1.64 -20.55
CA GLY A 451 1.29 0.32 -21.15
C GLY A 451 2.57 -0.43 -21.56
N SER A 452 3.75 0.07 -21.18
CA SER A 452 5.02 -0.68 -21.27
C SER A 452 5.13 -1.72 -20.15
N LEU A 453 5.96 -2.75 -20.34
CA LEU A 453 6.19 -3.76 -19.31
C LEU A 453 6.87 -3.17 -18.06
N VAL A 454 7.74 -2.18 -18.27
CA VAL A 454 8.37 -1.36 -17.23
C VAL A 454 7.76 0.04 -17.31
N GLU A 455 6.51 0.15 -16.85
CA GLU A 455 5.70 1.36 -16.96
C GLU A 455 6.17 2.49 -16.04
N ASP A 456 6.49 2.19 -14.78
CA ASP A 456 7.03 3.15 -13.82
C ASP A 456 8.49 2.82 -13.48
N ILE A 457 9.37 3.79 -13.67
CA ILE A 457 10.80 3.67 -13.37
C ILE A 457 11.23 4.76 -12.40
N ASN A 458 11.77 4.35 -11.27
CA ASN A 458 12.47 5.24 -10.35
C ASN A 458 13.97 5.24 -10.74
N VAL A 459 14.50 6.41 -11.06
CA VAL A 459 15.92 6.66 -11.33
C VAL A 459 16.47 7.48 -10.19
N THR A 460 17.28 6.87 -9.34
CA THR A 460 17.84 7.50 -8.15
C THR A 460 19.30 7.83 -8.34
N ILE A 461 19.67 9.08 -8.07
CA ILE A 461 21.06 9.48 -7.99
C ILE A 461 21.66 8.89 -6.71
N SER A 462 22.80 8.23 -6.85
CA SER A 462 23.51 7.62 -5.73
C SER A 462 25.02 7.59 -5.99
N ARG A 463 25.77 6.93 -5.11
CA ARG A 463 27.20 6.70 -5.27
C ARG A 463 27.50 5.21 -5.30
N ASP A 464 28.38 4.80 -6.20
CA ASP A 464 28.88 3.44 -6.22
C ASP A 464 29.69 3.17 -4.95
N ALA A 465 29.38 2.07 -4.26
CA ALA A 465 29.99 1.76 -2.97
C ALA A 465 31.49 1.44 -3.05
N LYS A 466 32.01 1.07 -4.23
CA LYS A 466 33.41 0.70 -4.44
C LYS A 466 34.23 1.84 -5.03
N THR A 467 33.69 2.55 -6.01
CA THR A 467 34.42 3.60 -6.74
C THR A 467 34.10 5.01 -6.24
N ASN A 468 33.02 5.17 -5.48
CA ASN A 468 32.47 6.47 -5.04
C ASN A 468 32.04 7.39 -6.22
N GLU A 469 32.01 6.86 -7.44
CA GLU A 469 31.48 7.55 -8.62
C GLU A 469 29.98 7.79 -8.47
N GLU A 470 29.48 8.90 -9.02
CA GLU A 470 28.05 9.16 -9.05
C GLU A 470 27.38 8.26 -10.10
N ILE A 471 26.33 7.57 -9.67
CA ILE A 471 25.60 6.60 -10.49
C ILE A 471 24.11 6.90 -10.45
N LEU A 472 23.42 6.41 -11.47
CA LEU A 472 21.97 6.33 -11.54
C LEU A 472 21.58 4.87 -11.28
N ILE A 473 20.75 4.65 -10.27
CA ILE A 473 20.14 3.35 -9.99
C ILE A 473 18.73 3.39 -10.55
N LEU A 474 18.46 2.56 -11.55
CA LEU A 474 17.16 2.43 -12.18
C LEU A 474 16.45 1.22 -11.58
N GLY A 475 15.25 1.43 -11.06
CA GLY A 475 14.37 0.39 -10.54
C GLY A 475 12.98 0.50 -11.14
N GLY A 476 12.48 -0.59 -11.72
CA GLY A 476 11.19 -0.59 -12.41
C GLY A 476 10.63 -1.98 -12.63
N GLY A 477 9.56 -2.05 -13.42
CA GLY A 477 8.92 -3.31 -13.81
C GLY A 477 7.99 -3.90 -12.76
N TYR A 478 7.06 -4.72 -13.26
CA TYR A 478 6.06 -5.42 -12.47
C TYR A 478 5.98 -6.89 -12.90
N GLY A 479 6.48 -7.79 -12.03
CA GLY A 479 6.47 -9.23 -12.25
C GLY A 479 5.69 -9.98 -11.15
N TYR A 480 4.44 -10.37 -11.41
CA TYR A 480 3.64 -11.13 -10.46
C TYR A 480 4.17 -12.55 -10.25
N VAL A 481 4.55 -12.83 -9.01
CA VAL A 481 5.01 -14.14 -8.52
C VAL A 481 4.00 -14.80 -7.59
N GLY A 482 2.99 -14.05 -7.13
CA GLY A 482 1.99 -14.53 -6.18
C GLY A 482 2.63 -14.98 -4.86
N LEU A 483 2.40 -16.24 -4.47
CA LEU A 483 2.92 -16.83 -3.24
C LEU A 483 4.24 -17.59 -3.44
N THR A 484 4.76 -17.65 -4.67
CA THR A 484 5.98 -18.39 -5.03
C THR A 484 7.19 -17.46 -5.21
N PHE A 485 8.39 -18.03 -5.29
CA PHE A 485 9.58 -17.29 -5.73
C PHE A 485 9.72 -17.39 -7.25
N PRO A 486 10.25 -16.36 -7.92
CA PRO A 486 10.50 -16.44 -9.36
C PRO A 486 11.64 -17.43 -9.65
N LEU A 487 11.63 -18.02 -10.84
CA LEU A 487 12.81 -18.66 -11.41
C LEU A 487 13.68 -17.55 -12.03
N PRO A 488 14.88 -17.24 -11.52
CA PRO A 488 15.65 -16.07 -11.97
C PRO A 488 16.00 -16.08 -13.46
N GLU A 489 16.09 -17.27 -14.06
CA GLU A 489 16.43 -17.50 -15.47
C GLU A 489 15.22 -17.72 -16.37
N SER A 490 14.00 -17.42 -15.91
CA SER A 490 12.83 -17.58 -16.78
C SER A 490 12.83 -16.57 -17.94
N PRO A 491 12.32 -16.94 -19.13
CA PRO A 491 12.14 -16.00 -20.23
C PRO A 491 11.32 -14.76 -19.83
N GLU A 492 10.34 -14.93 -18.94
CA GLU A 492 9.55 -13.81 -18.43
C GLU A 492 10.36 -12.81 -17.60
N MET A 493 11.34 -13.30 -16.83
CA MET A 493 12.27 -12.46 -16.06
C MET A 493 13.27 -11.76 -16.99
N GLU A 494 13.77 -12.47 -18.00
CA GLU A 494 14.68 -11.90 -18.99
C GLU A 494 14.04 -10.72 -19.74
N GLU A 495 12.76 -10.83 -20.11
CA GLU A 495 12.02 -9.76 -20.76
C GLU A 495 11.93 -8.49 -19.90
N LEU A 496 11.72 -8.63 -18.58
CA LEU A 496 11.70 -7.49 -17.66
C LEU A 496 13.06 -6.78 -17.61
N PHE A 497 14.16 -7.54 -17.61
CA PHE A 497 15.51 -6.96 -17.63
C PHE A 497 15.83 -6.29 -18.97
N ASN A 498 15.39 -6.88 -20.09
CA ASN A 498 15.58 -6.31 -21.42
C ASN A 498 14.84 -4.98 -21.57
N GLU A 499 13.58 -4.90 -21.14
CA GLU A 499 12.81 -3.65 -21.19
C GLU A 499 13.43 -2.56 -20.31
N LEU A 500 13.92 -2.90 -19.11
CA LEU A 500 14.61 -1.90 -18.27
C LEU A 500 15.93 -1.44 -18.91
N GLU A 501 16.65 -2.34 -19.57
CA GLU A 501 17.86 -2.02 -20.34
C GLU A 501 17.55 -1.05 -21.50
N GLU A 502 16.44 -1.27 -22.21
CA GLU A 502 15.95 -0.36 -23.25
C GLU A 502 15.67 1.04 -22.70
N VAL A 503 15.02 1.14 -21.55
CA VAL A 503 14.81 2.45 -20.88
C VAL A 503 16.14 3.14 -20.60
N ALA A 504 17.15 2.43 -20.10
CA ALA A 504 18.47 3.01 -19.86
C ALA A 504 19.13 3.51 -21.15
N HIS A 505 19.02 2.73 -22.24
CA HIS A 505 19.53 3.11 -23.55
C HIS A 505 18.82 4.36 -24.12
N THR A 506 17.50 4.44 -24.01
CA THR A 506 16.68 5.52 -24.56
C THR A 506 16.88 6.84 -23.82
N TYR A 507 16.84 6.83 -22.49
CA TYR A 507 16.89 8.06 -21.69
C TYR A 507 18.30 8.46 -21.23
N PHE A 508 19.25 7.52 -21.18
CA PHE A 508 20.60 7.75 -20.66
C PHE A 508 21.68 7.09 -21.52
N PRO A 509 21.73 7.37 -22.85
CA PRO A 509 22.55 6.62 -23.79
C PRO A 509 24.05 6.61 -23.45
N ALA A 510 24.64 7.73 -23.02
CA ALA A 510 26.07 7.75 -22.70
C ALA A 510 26.39 6.93 -21.44
N GLY A 511 25.55 7.05 -20.40
CA GLY A 511 25.66 6.26 -19.17
C GLY A 511 25.53 4.77 -19.46
N TYR A 512 24.50 4.39 -20.22
CA TYR A 512 24.27 3.01 -20.65
C TYR A 512 25.45 2.42 -21.43
N GLN A 513 25.94 3.11 -22.47
CA GLN A 513 27.07 2.63 -23.28
C GLN A 513 28.34 2.47 -22.43
N CYS A 514 28.61 3.42 -21.54
CA CYS A 514 29.74 3.34 -20.61
C CYS A 514 29.61 2.13 -19.68
N ALA A 515 28.44 1.91 -19.09
CA ALA A 515 28.17 0.78 -18.21
C ALA A 515 28.33 -0.57 -18.93
N LYS A 516 27.83 -0.70 -20.17
CA LYS A 516 27.99 -1.89 -21.00
C LYS A 516 29.45 -2.17 -21.32
N GLN A 517 30.22 -1.17 -21.75
CA GLN A 517 31.64 -1.32 -22.05
C GLN A 517 32.46 -1.74 -20.82
N ARG A 518 32.10 -1.24 -19.63
CA ARG A 518 32.74 -1.59 -18.36
C ARG A 518 32.26 -2.91 -17.75
N GLY A 519 31.16 -3.49 -18.24
CA GLY A 519 30.51 -4.64 -17.61
C GLY A 519 29.89 -4.34 -16.23
N THR A 520 29.42 -3.11 -16.02
CA THR A 520 28.94 -2.60 -14.71
C THR A 520 27.44 -2.30 -14.67
N LEU A 521 26.71 -2.64 -15.74
CA LEU A 521 25.27 -2.39 -15.91
C LEU A 521 24.42 -2.96 -14.76
N TRP A 522 24.86 -4.07 -14.18
CA TRP A 522 24.13 -4.78 -13.14
C TRP A 522 24.74 -4.46 -11.76
N PRO A 523 23.94 -4.16 -10.73
CA PRO A 523 24.45 -3.89 -9.39
C PRO A 523 25.30 -5.05 -8.87
N ASN A 524 26.59 -4.78 -8.60
CA ASN A 524 27.59 -5.78 -8.24
C ASN A 524 27.79 -6.92 -9.28
N GLY A 525 27.42 -6.70 -10.54
CA GLY A 525 27.49 -7.70 -11.60
C GLY A 525 26.30 -8.68 -11.63
N GLU A 526 25.26 -8.44 -10.84
CA GLU A 526 24.13 -9.36 -10.67
C GLU A 526 22.80 -8.74 -11.12
N ARG A 527 22.00 -9.51 -11.87
CA ARG A 527 20.63 -9.16 -12.23
C ARG A 527 19.72 -9.26 -11.00
N LYS A 528 19.63 -8.17 -10.24
CA LYS A 528 18.87 -8.11 -8.99
C LYS A 528 17.39 -7.84 -9.23
N PHE A 529 16.56 -8.43 -8.36
CA PHE A 529 15.14 -8.11 -8.24
C PHE A 529 14.75 -7.97 -6.76
N CYS A 530 13.60 -7.37 -6.49
CA CYS A 530 13.00 -7.39 -5.16
C CYS A 530 11.52 -7.73 -5.28
N ILE A 531 10.96 -8.49 -4.32
CA ILE A 531 9.54 -8.84 -4.31
C ILE A 531 8.80 -7.85 -3.41
N ARG A 532 7.91 -7.07 -4.00
CA ARG A 532 7.10 -6.04 -3.34
C ARG A 532 5.77 -6.66 -2.89
N PRO A 533 5.35 -6.47 -1.63
CA PRO A 533 4.07 -7.00 -1.14
C PRO A 533 2.91 -6.15 -1.67
N PHE A 534 1.95 -6.81 -2.33
CA PHE A 534 0.78 -6.19 -2.95
C PHE A 534 -0.51 -6.75 -2.36
N THR A 535 -1.48 -5.88 -2.08
CA THR A 535 -2.88 -6.24 -1.88
C THR A 535 -3.68 -6.10 -3.17
N PRO A 536 -4.86 -6.78 -3.29
CA PRO A 536 -5.65 -6.72 -4.51
C PRO A 536 -6.33 -5.36 -4.70
N THR A 537 -6.34 -4.50 -3.68
CA THR A 537 -7.03 -3.19 -3.68
C THR A 537 -6.08 -2.00 -3.72
N GLY A 538 -4.76 -2.20 -3.76
CA GLY A 538 -3.79 -1.10 -3.70
C GLY A 538 -3.52 -0.55 -2.29
N LEU A 539 -4.46 -0.69 -1.37
CA LEU A 539 -4.33 -0.27 0.03
C LEU A 539 -3.33 -1.13 0.81
N GLY A 540 -2.58 -0.54 1.73
CA GLY A 540 -1.89 -1.30 2.77
C GLY A 540 -2.86 -2.00 3.72
N ILE A 541 -2.34 -2.89 4.55
CA ILE A 541 -3.08 -3.54 5.65
C ILE A 541 -2.61 -3.02 7.02
N PHE A 542 -3.57 -2.90 7.94
CA PHE A 542 -3.39 -2.63 9.36
C PHE A 542 -4.51 -3.34 10.12
N GLU A 543 -4.20 -4.47 10.73
CA GLU A 543 -5.09 -5.25 11.60
C GLU A 543 -4.60 -5.17 13.03
N ASP A 544 -5.51 -5.03 13.98
CA ASP A 544 -5.23 -5.00 15.42
C ASP A 544 -6.05 -6.09 16.13
N ILE A 545 -5.37 -6.98 16.86
CA ILE A 545 -5.95 -8.13 17.55
C ILE A 545 -5.46 -8.11 19.01
N PRO A 546 -6.34 -8.28 20.02
CA PRO A 546 -5.92 -8.31 21.41
C PRO A 546 -5.03 -9.52 21.74
N THR A 547 -4.07 -9.31 22.65
CA THR A 547 -3.26 -10.38 23.24
C THR A 547 -3.80 -10.77 24.62
N ALA A 548 -3.52 -12.00 25.04
CA ALA A 548 -3.95 -12.51 26.36
C ALA A 548 -3.25 -11.80 27.54
N SER A 549 -2.18 -11.04 27.29
CA SER A 549 -1.52 -10.17 28.28
C SER A 549 -2.15 -8.78 28.37
N GLY A 550 -3.20 -8.49 27.58
CA GLY A 550 -3.83 -7.17 27.53
C GLY A 550 -3.14 -6.18 26.59
N GLY A 551 -2.20 -6.64 25.76
CA GLY A 551 -1.57 -5.86 24.70
C GLY A 551 -2.18 -6.13 23.32
N HIS A 552 -1.40 -5.90 22.27
CA HIS A 552 -1.86 -5.87 20.88
C HIS A 552 -0.97 -6.69 19.95
N LEU A 553 -1.57 -7.49 19.07
CA LEU A 553 -0.95 -8.00 17.85
C LEU A 553 -1.37 -7.11 16.69
N ILE A 554 -0.41 -6.41 16.10
CA ILE A 554 -0.61 -5.54 14.95
C ILE A 554 -0.04 -6.22 13.71
N ILE A 555 -0.83 -6.39 12.65
CA ILE A 555 -0.38 -6.91 11.36
C ILE A 555 -0.38 -5.77 10.34
N THR A 556 0.75 -5.53 9.68
CA THR A 556 0.85 -4.48 8.65
C THR A 556 1.76 -4.86 7.47
N GLY A 557 1.44 -4.34 6.30
CA GLY A 557 2.18 -4.61 5.06
C GLY A 557 1.33 -4.33 3.82
N GLY A 558 1.73 -4.90 2.67
CA GLY A 558 0.92 -4.82 1.45
C GLY A 558 0.77 -3.40 0.87
N ASN A 559 1.70 -2.48 1.14
CA ASN A 559 1.58 -1.08 0.72
C ASN A 559 1.83 -0.81 -0.78
N ASN A 560 1.72 -1.83 -1.65
CA ASN A 560 1.86 -1.78 -3.11
C ASN A 560 2.94 -0.80 -3.61
N THR A 561 4.22 -1.13 -3.42
CA THR A 561 5.42 -0.29 -3.68
C THR A 561 5.69 0.86 -2.70
N GLY A 562 4.67 1.34 -1.97
CA GLY A 562 4.73 2.50 -1.08
C GLY A 562 5.28 2.24 0.34
N GLY A 563 5.77 1.03 0.64
CA GLY A 563 6.20 0.65 1.99
C GLY A 563 7.28 1.55 2.59
N PHE A 564 8.22 2.06 1.78
CA PHE A 564 9.18 3.06 2.21
C PHE A 564 8.50 4.42 2.43
N ALA A 565 7.75 4.90 1.43
CA ALA A 565 7.13 6.21 1.47
C ALA A 565 6.19 6.38 2.67
N GLN A 566 5.47 5.33 3.04
CA GLN A 566 4.45 5.33 4.10
C GLN A 566 4.99 4.87 5.47
N ALA A 567 6.25 4.44 5.57
CA ALA A 567 6.82 3.85 6.80
C ALA A 567 6.65 4.72 8.06
N PRO A 568 6.88 6.05 8.05
CA PRO A 568 6.68 6.86 9.24
C PRO A 568 5.22 6.93 9.71
N ALA A 569 4.27 6.99 8.77
CA ALA A 569 2.85 7.02 9.10
C ALA A 569 2.40 5.69 9.73
N ILE A 570 2.91 4.57 9.22
CA ILE A 570 2.65 3.25 9.79
C ILE A 570 3.30 3.12 11.18
N ALA A 571 4.53 3.60 11.35
CA ALA A 571 5.19 3.63 12.66
C ALA A 571 4.38 4.42 13.71
N ARG A 572 3.81 5.58 13.32
CA ARG A 572 2.89 6.37 14.16
C ARG A 572 1.65 5.56 14.54
N ALA A 573 1.00 4.91 13.57
CA ALA A 573 -0.19 4.10 13.80
C ALA A 573 0.05 2.90 14.71
N ILE A 574 1.22 2.24 14.59
CA ILE A 574 1.66 1.17 15.49
C ILE A 574 1.83 1.71 16.92
N CYS A 575 2.56 2.82 17.08
CA CYS A 575 2.78 3.42 18.40
C CYS A 575 1.46 3.77 19.09
N ARG A 576 0.52 4.35 18.34
CA ARG A 576 -0.82 4.70 18.84
C ARG A 576 -1.62 3.47 19.23
N ALA A 577 -1.67 2.45 18.38
CA ALA A 577 -2.38 1.21 18.70
C ALA A 577 -1.86 0.54 19.99
N VAL A 578 -0.54 0.44 20.15
CA VAL A 578 0.09 -0.16 21.35
C VAL A 578 -0.33 0.54 22.65
N VAL A 579 -0.62 1.85 22.61
CA VAL A 579 -1.07 2.62 23.78
C VAL A 579 -2.59 2.86 23.81
N GLY A 580 -3.36 2.17 22.96
CA GLY A 580 -4.82 2.30 22.89
C GLY A 580 -5.32 3.63 22.29
N GLU A 581 -4.48 4.35 21.55
CA GLU A 581 -4.84 5.56 20.83
C GLU A 581 -5.29 5.26 19.39
N TYR A 582 -6.25 6.04 18.89
CA TYR A 582 -6.73 5.93 17.53
C TYR A 582 -5.77 6.59 16.52
N ASP A 583 -5.56 5.94 15.37
CA ASP A 583 -4.96 6.55 14.18
C ASP A 583 -5.88 6.35 12.96
N PRO A 584 -6.00 7.33 12.04
CA PRO A 584 -6.75 7.14 10.79
C PRO A 584 -6.39 5.86 10.03
N ILE A 585 -5.12 5.43 10.06
CA ILE A 585 -4.65 4.21 9.39
C ILE A 585 -5.41 2.96 9.84
N HIS A 586 -5.87 2.91 11.09
CA HIS A 586 -6.67 1.79 11.62
C HIS A 586 -7.93 1.53 10.77
N VAL A 587 -8.50 2.60 10.19
CA VAL A 587 -9.63 2.53 9.27
C VAL A 587 -9.16 2.49 7.83
N LEU A 588 -8.23 3.37 7.44
CA LEU A 588 -7.82 3.50 6.04
C LEU A 588 -7.23 2.19 5.49
N PHE A 589 -6.44 1.47 6.29
CA PHE A 589 -5.80 0.21 5.90
C PHE A 589 -6.43 -1.00 6.59
N ASN A 590 -7.68 -0.89 7.06
CA ASN A 590 -8.37 -2.03 7.64
C ASN A 590 -8.49 -3.19 6.60
N PRO A 591 -8.10 -4.43 6.93
CA PRO A 591 -8.07 -5.55 5.98
C PRO A 591 -9.46 -5.92 5.43
N HIS A 592 -10.54 -5.60 6.14
CA HIS A 592 -11.90 -5.81 5.64
C HIS A 592 -12.20 -4.99 4.39
N ARG A 593 -11.48 -3.88 4.16
CA ARG A 593 -11.56 -3.08 2.93
C ARG A 593 -11.01 -3.82 1.71
N SER A 594 -10.06 -4.73 1.90
CA SER A 594 -9.52 -5.57 0.82
C SER A 594 -10.38 -6.81 0.55
N LYS A 595 -11.18 -7.25 1.54
CA LYS A 595 -12.13 -8.37 1.41
C LYS A 595 -13.50 -7.96 0.87
N LEU A 596 -13.70 -6.69 0.52
CA LEU A 596 -14.99 -6.18 0.03
C LEU A 596 -15.44 -6.82 -1.29
N VAL A 597 -14.50 -7.37 -2.06
CA VAL A 597 -14.71 -7.85 -3.44
C VAL A 597 -14.64 -9.38 -3.53
N ASP A 598 -14.44 -10.08 -2.41
CA ASP A 598 -14.28 -11.54 -2.41
C ASP A 598 -15.65 -12.21 -2.55
N TYR A 599 -15.88 -12.85 -3.70
CA TYR A 599 -17.06 -13.68 -3.92
C TYR A 599 -16.88 -15.01 -3.19
N LYS A 600 -17.93 -15.46 -2.49
CA LYS A 600 -18.09 -16.89 -2.23
C LYS A 600 -18.39 -17.57 -3.56
N VAL A 601 -17.36 -18.17 -4.17
CA VAL A 601 -17.51 -19.08 -5.32
C VAL A 601 -18.21 -20.36 -4.90
#